data_AF-A0AAD6JD64-F1
#
_entry.id   AF-A0AAD6JD64-F1
#
_cell.length_a   1.000
_cell.length_b   1.000
_cell.length_c   1.000
_cell.angle_alpha   90.00
_cell.angle_beta   90.00
_cell.angle_gamma   90.00
#
_symmetry.space_group_name_H-M   'P 1'
#
loop_
_entity.id
_entity.type
_entity.pdbx_description
1 polymer ?
#
loop_
_entity_poly.entity_id
_entity_poly.type
_entity_poly.pdbx_seq_one_letter_code
_entity_poly.pdbx_strand_id
1 'polypeptide(L)'
;MSALEAVDTNRHRQDINLSIMAVNKIQNHALNELVDPFLGFDKDFVVRKMVTSVAELAFRCLQQQREMRPTMVEVLEILRRIEKENYGAEKAHVLDTREDDSGLLKHPPPPLELSPDSE
;
A
#
# COMPACT_ATOMS: atom_id res chain seq x y z
N MET A 1 -3.38 21.74 32.54
CA MET A 1 -2.42 22.11 31.48
C MET A 1 -1.27 21.11 31.57
N SER A 2 -1.31 20.03 30.79
CA SER A 2 -0.15 19.14 30.69
C SER A 2 0.66 19.64 29.49
N ALA A 3 1.79 20.29 29.78
CA ALA A 3 2.77 20.65 28.77
C ALA A 3 3.65 19.42 28.58
N LEU A 4 3.42 18.68 27.49
CA LEU A 4 4.42 17.75 27.01
C LEU A 4 5.60 18.59 26.54
N GLU A 5 6.81 18.29 27.03
CA GLU A 5 8.01 18.91 26.47
C GLU A 5 8.04 18.61 24.97
N ALA A 6 8.27 19.66 24.17
CA ALA A 6 8.33 19.53 22.71
C ALA A 6 9.43 18.56 22.24
N VAL A 7 10.39 18.25 23.13
CA VAL A 7 11.44 17.27 22.90
C VAL A 7 11.77 16.57 24.22
N ASP A 8 11.77 15.24 24.22
CA ASP A 8 12.22 14.44 25.36
C ASP A 8 13.76 14.44 25.42
N THR A 9 14.31 15.19 26.37
CA THR A 9 15.75 15.33 26.57
C THR A 9 16.42 14.13 27.26
N ASN A 10 15.64 13.17 27.76
CA ASN A 10 16.17 11.90 28.29
C ASN A 10 16.46 10.86 27.20
N ARG A 11 16.04 11.11 25.95
CA ARG A 11 16.33 10.21 24.83
C ARG A 11 17.81 10.21 24.48
N HIS A 12 18.30 9.07 23.97
CA HIS A 12 19.68 8.97 23.49
C HIS A 12 19.95 10.08 22.47
N ARG A 13 21.12 10.72 22.53
CA ARG A 13 21.41 11.97 21.81
C ARG A 13 21.17 11.91 20.29
N GLN A 14 21.22 10.70 19.72
CA GLN A 14 20.96 10.42 18.31
C GLN A 14 19.48 10.40 17.94
N ASP A 15 18.59 10.26 18.91
CA ASP A 15 17.13 10.24 18.75
C ASP A 15 16.48 11.62 18.95
N ILE A 16 17.26 12.62 19.36
CA ILE A 16 16.81 14.01 19.53
C ILE A 16 16.58 14.66 18.15
N ASN A 17 17.41 14.32 17.16
CA ASN A 17 17.24 14.79 15.79
C ASN A 17 16.45 13.77 14.97
N LEU A 18 15.24 14.17 14.54
CA LEU A 18 14.34 13.31 13.76
C LEU A 18 14.99 12.73 12.50
N SER A 19 15.87 13.47 11.82
CA SER A 19 16.52 12.94 10.61
C SER A 19 17.51 11.82 10.91
N ILE A 20 18.28 11.95 12.00
CA ILE A 20 19.23 10.93 12.44
C ILE A 20 18.47 9.71 12.97
N MET A 21 17.43 9.94 13.77
CA MET A 21 16.54 8.90 14.26
C MET A 21 15.92 8.11 13.11
N ALA A 22 15.40 8.79 12.07
CA ALA A 22 14.82 8.15 10.91
C ALA A 22 15.83 7.26 10.19
N VAL A 23 17.04 7.77 9.90
CA VAL A 23 18.11 6.98 9.27
C VAL A 23 18.45 5.74 10.10
N ASN A 24 18.63 5.88 11.42
CA ASN A 24 18.94 4.78 12.32
C ASN A 24 17.82 3.72 12.34
N LYS A 25 16.56 4.13 12.47
CA LYS A 25 15.41 3.20 12.52
C LYS A 25 15.20 2.49 11.18
N ILE A 26 15.41 3.18 10.06
CA ILE A 26 15.32 2.57 8.71
C ILE A 26 16.42 1.51 8.53
N GLN A 27 17.68 1.82 8.87
CA GLN A 27 18.80 0.89 8.71
C GLN A 27 18.67 -0.37 9.59
N ASN A 28 18.11 -0.22 10.78
CA ASN A 28 17.92 -1.33 11.72
C ASN A 28 16.59 -2.07 11.52
N HIS A 29 15.88 -1.84 10.40
CA HIS A 29 14.58 -2.46 10.11
C HIS A 29 13.51 -2.23 11.20
N ALA A 30 13.58 -1.11 11.92
CA ALA A 30 12.71 -0.75 13.05
C ALA A 30 11.68 0.32 12.65
N LEU A 31 11.07 0.19 11.47
CA LEU A 31 10.12 1.19 10.93
C LEU A 31 8.85 1.31 11.78
N ASN A 32 8.38 0.23 12.39
CA ASN A 32 7.23 0.22 13.29
C ASN A 32 7.40 1.15 14.51
N GLU A 33 8.65 1.45 14.91
CA GLU A 33 8.93 2.40 16.00
C GLU A 33 9.01 3.86 15.52
N LEU A 34 9.05 4.09 14.21
CA LEU A 34 9.13 5.41 13.58
C LEU A 34 7.76 5.90 13.07
N VAL A 35 6.89 4.96 12.67
CA VAL A 35 5.63 5.25 11.99
C VAL A 35 4.52 5.51 13.01
N ASP A 36 3.64 6.47 12.72
CA ASP A 36 2.47 6.75 13.57
C ASP A 36 1.60 5.49 13.73
N PRO A 37 1.34 5.00 14.96
CA PRO A 37 0.50 3.82 15.19
C PRO A 37 -0.91 3.91 14.60
N PHE A 38 -1.45 5.12 14.42
CA PHE A 38 -2.78 5.34 13.85
C PHE A 38 -2.84 5.14 12.33
N LEU A 39 -1.69 5.10 11.64
CA LEU A 39 -1.65 4.77 10.21
C LEU A 39 -1.98 3.30 9.93
N GLY A 40 -1.89 2.42 10.93
CA GLY A 40 -2.18 0.99 10.73
C GLY A 40 -1.06 0.20 10.07
N PHE A 41 0.19 0.67 10.16
CA PHE A 41 1.38 0.00 9.57
C PHE A 41 1.51 -1.49 9.91
N ASP A 42 1.18 -1.87 11.15
CA ASP A 42 1.24 -3.27 11.58
C ASP A 42 0.00 -4.09 11.17
N LYS A 43 -1.08 -3.42 10.75
CA LYS A 43 -2.40 -4.04 10.53
C LYS A 43 -2.76 -4.17 9.06
N ASP A 44 -2.31 -3.22 8.23
CA ASP A 44 -2.65 -3.15 6.81
C ASP A 44 -1.38 -3.34 5.96
N PHE A 45 -1.38 -4.41 5.16
CA PHE A 45 -0.28 -4.75 4.25
C PHE A 45 -0.02 -3.66 3.20
N VAL A 46 -1.09 -3.05 2.71
CA VAL A 46 -1.06 -1.98 1.70
C VAL A 46 -0.37 -0.76 2.29
N VAL A 47 -0.79 -0.34 3.49
CA VAL A 47 -0.13 0.74 4.24
C VAL A 47 1.33 0.40 4.52
N ARG A 48 1.61 -0.81 5.01
CA ARG A 48 2.99 -1.25 5.29
C ARG A 48 3.88 -1.09 4.08
N LYS A 49 3.43 -1.58 2.92
CA LYS A 49 4.17 -1.49 1.66
C LYS A 49 4.42 -0.03 1.27
N MET A 50 3.40 0.82 1.28
CA MET A 50 3.54 2.24 0.94
C MET A 50 4.55 2.94 1.86
N VAL A 51 4.39 2.75 3.17
CA VAL A 51 5.25 3.36 4.19
C VAL A 51 6.69 2.89 4.04
N THR A 52 6.92 1.60 3.78
CA THR A 52 8.27 1.08 3.50
C THR A 52 8.89 1.77 2.27
N SER A 53 8.14 1.91 1.17
CA SER A 53 8.65 2.60 -0.03
C SER A 53 8.96 4.09 0.21
N VAL A 54 8.13 4.78 1.01
CA VAL A 54 8.41 6.16 1.41
C VAL A 54 9.64 6.24 2.31
N ALA A 55 9.82 5.28 3.22
CA ALA A 55 10.99 5.23 4.09
C ALA A 55 12.29 5.01 3.31
N GLU A 56 12.29 4.16 2.29
CA GLU A 56 13.43 3.99 1.38
C GLU A 56 13.79 5.27 0.62
N LEU A 57 12.77 6.04 0.20
CA LEU A 57 13.00 7.36 -0.39
C LEU A 57 13.57 8.34 0.65
N ALA A 58 12.98 8.40 1.84
CA ALA A 58 13.44 9.27 2.92
C ALA A 58 14.89 8.96 3.32
N PHE A 59 15.27 7.68 3.38
CA PHE A 59 16.64 7.27 3.65
C PHE A 59 17.64 7.89 2.67
N ARG A 60 17.31 7.92 1.36
CA ARG A 60 18.15 8.55 0.34
C ARG A 60 18.17 10.08 0.48
N CYS A 61 17.03 10.71 0.75
CA CYS A 61 16.94 12.16 0.99
C CYS A 61 17.78 12.62 2.18
N LEU A 62 17.90 11.79 3.22
CA LEU A 62 18.60 12.10 4.46
C LEU A 62 20.09 11.73 4.45
N GLN A 63 20.63 11.21 3.33
CA GLN A 63 22.04 10.84 3.25
C GLN A 63 22.98 12.03 3.51
N GLN A 64 24.08 11.81 4.23
CA GLN A 64 25.06 12.86 4.46
C GLN A 64 25.74 13.30 3.16
N GLN A 65 26.09 12.31 2.32
CA GLN A 65 26.65 12.49 0.99
C GLN A 65 25.61 13.08 0.03
N ARG A 66 25.95 14.20 -0.63
CA ARG A 66 25.02 14.94 -1.50
C ARG A 66 24.67 14.15 -2.76
N GLU A 67 25.64 13.45 -3.30
CA GLU A 67 25.58 12.60 -4.48
C GLU A 67 24.63 11.40 -4.32
N MET A 68 24.36 10.98 -3.08
CA MET A 68 23.39 9.92 -2.79
C MET A 68 21.96 10.45 -2.67
N ARG A 69 21.78 11.78 -2.60
CA ARG A 69 20.46 12.39 -2.48
C ARG A 69 19.81 12.51 -3.85
N PRO A 70 18.54 12.10 -3.99
CA PRO A 70 17.80 12.36 -5.21
C PRO A 70 17.54 13.87 -5.36
N THR A 71 17.40 14.31 -6.60
CA THR A 71 16.88 15.63 -6.95
C THR A 71 15.40 15.74 -6.55
N MET A 72 14.90 16.95 -6.36
CA MET A 72 13.47 17.15 -6.02
C MET A 72 12.52 16.68 -7.13
N VAL A 73 12.98 16.66 -8.38
CA VAL A 73 12.21 16.11 -9.51
C VAL A 73 12.08 14.59 -9.35
N GLU A 74 13.19 13.88 -9.09
CA GLU A 74 13.17 12.44 -8.83
C GLU A 74 12.34 12.09 -7.58
N VAL A 75 12.44 12.88 -6.51
CA VAL A 75 11.59 12.71 -5.31
C VAL A 75 10.10 12.75 -5.69
N LEU A 76 9.69 13.75 -6.47
CA LEU A 76 8.30 13.89 -6.92
C LEU A 76 7.85 12.71 -7.79
N GLU A 77 8.70 12.27 -8.72
CA GLU A 77 8.41 11.14 -9.60
C GLU A 77 8.25 9.83 -8.82
N ILE A 78 9.15 9.58 -7.86
CA ILE A 78 9.10 8.39 -7.01
C ILE A 78 7.84 8.42 -6.13
N LEU A 79 7.52 9.56 -5.51
CA LEU A 79 6.30 9.68 -4.69
C LEU A 79 5.03 9.42 -5.51
N ARG A 80 4.93 9.98 -6.73
CA ARG A 80 3.81 9.70 -7.65
C ARG A 80 3.73 8.24 -8.05
N ARG A 81 4.87 7.57 -8.19
CA ARG A 81 4.92 6.13 -8.48
C ARG A 81 4.41 5.31 -7.30
N ILE A 82 4.87 5.60 -6.08
CA ILE A 82 4.42 4.94 -4.84
C ILE A 82 2.90 5.07 -4.69
N GLU A 83 2.37 6.26 -4.93
CA GLU A 83 0.93 6.52 -4.91
C GLU A 83 0.18 5.64 -5.93
N LYS A 84 0.62 5.62 -7.19
CA LYS A 84 -0.04 4.86 -8.27
C LYS A 84 0.03 3.34 -8.11
N GLU A 85 1.16 2.81 -7.65
CA GLU A 85 1.35 1.37 -7.43
C GLU A 85 0.36 0.81 -6.40
N ASN A 86 -0.15 1.67 -5.52
CA ASN A 86 -1.11 1.29 -4.50
C ASN A 86 -2.57 1.29 -4.99
N TYR A 87 -2.95 2.31 -5.77
CA TYR A 87 -4.28 2.37 -6.41
C TYR A 87 -4.53 1.24 -7.44
N GLY A 88 -3.46 0.68 -8.03
CA GLY A 88 -3.57 -0.45 -8.95
C GLY A 88 -3.92 -1.78 -8.26
N ALA A 89 -3.54 -1.94 -6.99
CA ALA A 89 -3.78 -3.17 -6.22
C ALA A 89 -5.24 -3.26 -5.72
N GLU A 90 -5.87 -2.13 -5.37
CA GLU A 90 -7.29 -2.10 -4.98
C GLU A 90 -8.24 -2.43 -6.15
N LYS A 91 -7.89 -2.05 -7.39
CA LYS A 91 -8.72 -2.37 -8.57
C LYS A 91 -8.73 -3.85 -8.95
N ALA A 92 -7.71 -4.61 -8.56
CA ALA A 92 -7.62 -6.04 -8.85
C ALA A 92 -8.55 -6.89 -7.96
N HIS A 93 -9.12 -6.34 -6.88
CA HIS A 93 -10.02 -7.09 -5.98
C HIS A 93 -11.51 -7.00 -6.37
N VAL A 94 -11.89 -6.21 -7.38
CA VAL A 94 -13.32 -6.02 -7.77
C VAL A 94 -13.72 -6.85 -9.01
N LEU A 95 -12.80 -7.61 -9.62
CA LEU A 95 -13.06 -8.36 -10.85
C LEU A 95 -12.73 -9.85 -10.68
N ASP A 96 -13.37 -10.52 -9.72
CA ASP A 96 -13.51 -11.97 -9.76
C ASP A 96 -14.84 -12.42 -9.13
N THR A 97 -15.96 -12.04 -9.76
CA THR A 97 -17.17 -12.86 -9.70
C THR A 97 -17.38 -13.39 -11.10
N ARG A 98 -16.81 -14.56 -11.35
CA ARG A 98 -17.04 -15.36 -12.54
C ARG A 98 -18.50 -15.80 -12.49
N GLU A 99 -19.33 -15.30 -13.40
CA GLU A 99 -20.57 -15.99 -13.75
C GLU A 99 -20.15 -17.27 -14.48
N ASP A 100 -19.97 -18.34 -13.71
CA ASP A 100 -19.80 -19.69 -14.24
C ASP A 100 -21.17 -20.28 -14.54
N ASP A 101 -21.58 -20.13 -15.80
CA ASP A 101 -22.66 -20.87 -16.45
C ASP A 101 -22.31 -22.36 -16.46
N SER A 102 -22.64 -23.04 -15.36
CA SER A 102 -22.58 -24.50 -15.27
C SER A 102 -23.93 -25.09 -15.69
N GLY A 103 -24.04 -25.40 -16.98
CA GLY A 103 -25.11 -26.25 -17.48
C GLY A 103 -25.03 -27.66 -16.89
N LEU A 104 -26.10 -28.12 -16.22
CA LEU A 104 -26.53 -29.54 -16.22
C LEU A 104 -27.89 -29.72 -15.51
N LEU A 105 -29.00 -29.60 -16.23
CA LEU A 105 -30.22 -30.36 -15.94
C LEU A 105 -30.81 -30.87 -17.26
N LYS A 106 -30.60 -32.15 -17.53
CA LYS A 106 -31.26 -32.90 -18.59
C LYS A 106 -32.75 -33.04 -18.24
N HIS A 107 -33.63 -32.42 -19.03
CA HIS A 107 -35.02 -32.86 -19.15
C HIS A 107 -35.27 -33.34 -20.59
N PRO A 108 -35.99 -34.45 -20.80
CA PRO A 108 -36.32 -34.94 -22.14
C PRO A 108 -37.29 -33.97 -22.84
N PRO A 109 -37.20 -33.81 -24.17
CA PRO A 109 -38.10 -32.92 -24.90
C PRO A 109 -39.55 -33.46 -24.88
N PRO A 110 -40.56 -32.58 -24.78
CA PRO A 110 -41.96 -32.97 -24.99
C PRO A 110 -42.17 -33.48 -26.43
N PRO A 111 -43.11 -34.40 -26.66
CA PRO A 111 -43.40 -34.91 -28.00
C PRO A 111 -43.77 -33.78 -28.97
N LEU A 112 -43.22 -33.85 -30.17
CA LEU A 112 -43.53 -32.97 -31.31
C LEU A 112 -45.00 -33.13 -31.69
N GLU A 113 -45.85 -32.20 -31.25
CA GLU A 113 -47.21 -32.04 -31.77
C GLU A 113 -47.13 -31.31 -33.12
N LEU A 114 -47.27 -32.12 -34.18
CA LEU A 114 -47.36 -31.72 -35.57
C LEU A 114 -48.64 -30.89 -35.77
N SER A 115 -48.54 -29.57 -35.91
CA SER A 115 -49.68 -28.76 -36.37
C SER A 115 -49.88 -28.96 -37.86
N PRO A 116 -51.09 -29.33 -38.33
CA PRO A 116 -51.36 -29.42 -39.76
C PRO A 116 -51.68 -28.03 -40.32
N ASP A 117 -51.00 -27.67 -41.41
CA ASP A 117 -51.39 -26.58 -42.30
C ASP A 117 -52.46 -27.05 -43.30
N SER A 118 -53.29 -26.10 -43.73
CA SER A 118 -54.41 -26.14 -44.72
C SER A 118 -55.78 -26.33 -44.06
N GLU A 119 -56.77 -25.44 -44.23
CA GLU A 119 -57.17 -24.63 -45.41
C GLU A 119 -57.87 -23.32 -44.97
#